data_AF-A0A820Y8D4-F1
#
_entry.id   AF-A0A820Y8D4-F1
#
_cell.length_a   1.000
_cell.length_b   1.000
_cell.length_c   1.000
_cell.angle_alpha   90.00
_cell.angle_beta   90.00
_cell.angle_gamma   90.00
#
_symmetry.space_group_name_H-M   'P 1'
#
loop_
_entity.id
_entity.type
_entity.pdbx_description
1 polymer ?
#
loop_
_entity_poly.entity_id
_entity_poly.type
_entity_poly.pdbx_seq_one_letter_code
_entity_poly.pdbx_strand_id
1 'polypeptide(L)'
;MKAVIANGPKDYKLIYDKPIPTIQDGEVLVRVLTSGICGSDLKMYEGSEFYWGIGGRARRGVIPGHEFVGLVVDIDPSIARDQSISVGAVIV
;
A
#
# COMPACT_ATOMS: atom_id res chain seq x y z
N MET A 1 -11.21 -0.14 7.18
CA MET A 1 -9.87 -0.66 7.47
C MET A 1 -9.00 0.43 8.07
N LYS A 2 -8.03 0.04 8.91
CA LYS A 2 -7.03 0.96 9.44
C LYS A 2 -5.99 1.27 8.37
N ALA A 3 -5.55 2.53 8.27
CA ALA A 3 -4.49 2.94 7.34
C ALA A 3 -3.76 4.18 7.88
N VAL A 4 -2.46 4.26 7.62
CA VAL A 4 -1.70 5.51 7.82
C VAL A 4 -1.76 6.32 6.52
N ILE A 5 -2.09 7.60 6.61
CA ILE A 5 -2.12 8.52 5.46
C ILE A 5 -1.06 9.60 5.65
N ALA A 6 -0.20 9.78 4.65
CA ALA A 6 0.80 10.83 4.58
C ALA A 6 0.27 12.02 3.75
N ASN A 7 0.19 13.20 4.36
CA ASN A 7 -0.25 14.44 3.72
C ASN A 7 0.91 15.39 3.39
N GLY A 8 2.10 15.10 3.92
CA GLY A 8 3.32 15.86 3.71
C GLY A 8 4.40 15.43 4.69
N PRO A 9 5.56 16.12 4.69
CA PRO A 9 6.62 15.90 5.68
C PRO A 9 6.06 15.95 7.10
N LYS A 10 6.30 14.90 7.89
CA LYS A 10 5.85 14.75 9.28
C LYS A 10 4.33 14.86 9.53
N ASP A 11 3.49 14.93 8.50
CA ASP A 11 2.02 14.93 8.60
C ASP A 11 1.47 13.56 8.22
N TYR A 12 1.51 12.63 9.18
CA TYR A 12 1.05 11.24 9.05
C TYR A 12 -0.08 10.99 10.05
N LYS A 13 -1.20 10.46 9.57
CA LYS A 13 -2.40 10.23 10.39
C LYS A 13 -2.89 8.80 10.29
N LEU A 14 -3.15 8.18 11.42
CA LEU A 14 -3.84 6.89 11.49
C LEU A 14 -5.35 7.12 11.33
N ILE A 15 -5.90 6.57 10.27
CA ILE A 15 -7.35 6.49 10.01
C ILE A 15 -7.81 5.10 10.42
N TYR A 16 -8.94 4.99 11.11
CA TYR A 16 -9.44 3.71 11.64
C TYR A 16 -10.45 3.02 10.71
N ASP A 17 -11.16 3.80 9.89
CA ASP A 17 -12.40 3.45 9.21
C ASP A 17 -12.38 3.80 7.71
N LYS A 18 -11.21 3.74 7.06
CA LYS A 18 -11.12 3.92 5.60
C LYS A 18 -11.85 2.78 4.87
N PRO A 19 -12.62 3.04 3.79
CA PRO A 19 -13.23 1.97 3.00
C PRO A 19 -12.19 0.95 2.51
N ILE A 20 -12.57 -0.33 2.48
CA ILE A 20 -11.77 -1.38 1.81
C ILE A 20 -11.90 -1.15 0.30
N PRO A 21 -10.79 -1.15 -0.46
CA PRO A 21 -10.86 -0.97 -1.90
C PRO A 21 -11.54 -2.18 -2.58
N THR A 22 -12.26 -1.91 -3.66
CA THR A 22 -12.83 -2.94 -4.54
C THR A 22 -11.86 -3.19 -5.69
N ILE A 23 -11.55 -4.45 -5.97
CA ILE A 23 -10.66 -4.84 -7.07
C ILE A 23 -11.21 -4.40 -8.43
N GLN A 24 -10.31 -4.07 -9.34
CA GLN A 24 -10.57 -3.89 -10.76
C GLN A 24 -10.01 -5.06 -11.58
N ASP A 25 -10.24 -5.03 -12.90
CA ASP A 25 -9.69 -6.03 -13.84
C ASP A 25 -8.16 -6.10 -13.72
N GLY A 26 -7.64 -7.32 -13.56
CA GLY A 26 -6.22 -7.61 -13.39
C GLY A 26 -5.65 -7.38 -11.98
N GLU A 27 -6.49 -7.07 -10.98
CA GLU A 27 -6.04 -6.79 -9.62
C GLU A 27 -6.29 -7.95 -8.63
N VAL A 28 -5.57 -7.88 -7.50
CA VAL A 28 -5.79 -8.72 -6.31
C VAL A 28 -6.06 -7.83 -5.10
N LEU A 29 -6.96 -8.25 -4.22
CA LEU A 29 -7.13 -7.65 -2.91
C LEU A 29 -6.27 -8.38 -1.90
N VAL A 30 -5.40 -7.63 -1.24
CA VAL A 30 -4.46 -8.18 -0.27
C VAL A 30 -4.76 -7.61 1.10
N ARG A 31 -5.02 -8.49 2.07
CA ARG A 31 -5.02 -8.13 3.48
C ARG A 31 -3.57 -8.11 3.96
N VAL A 32 -3.03 -6.90 4.11
CA VAL A 32 -1.70 -6.70 4.70
C VAL A 32 -1.67 -7.24 6.13
N LEU A 33 -0.76 -8.17 6.40
CA LEU A 33 -0.55 -8.77 7.73
C LEU A 33 0.48 -7.98 8.52
N THR A 34 1.54 -7.53 7.84
CA THR A 34 2.60 -6.69 8.38
C THR A 34 3.26 -5.89 7.26
N SER A 35 3.86 -4.76 7.61
CA SER A 35 4.66 -3.93 6.71
C SER A 35 5.95 -3.52 7.42
N GLY A 36 7.07 -3.66 6.73
CA GLY A 36 8.35 -3.11 7.14
C GLY A 36 8.38 -1.58 7.05
N ILE A 37 9.40 -1.01 7.68
CA ILE A 37 9.76 0.40 7.57
C ILE A 37 11.25 0.43 7.20
N CYS A 38 11.59 1.05 6.08
CA CYS A 38 12.96 1.21 5.64
C CYS A 38 13.41 2.67 5.66
N GLY A 39 14.67 2.92 5.30
CA GLY A 39 15.21 4.28 5.23
C GLY A 39 14.50 5.17 4.20
N SER A 40 13.83 4.58 3.21
CA SER A 40 13.07 5.31 2.19
C SER A 40 11.76 5.87 2.76
N ASP A 41 11.08 5.13 3.64
CA ASP A 41 9.93 5.63 4.40
C ASP A 41 10.35 6.77 5.34
N LEU A 42 11.51 6.64 6.00
CA LEU A 42 12.04 7.71 6.86
C LEU A 42 12.35 8.98 6.05
N LYS A 43 13.01 8.87 4.90
CA LYS A 43 13.28 10.01 4.01
C LYS A 43 11.99 10.66 3.53
N MET A 44 10.95 9.88 3.24
CA MET A 44 9.63 10.41 2.91
C MET A 44 9.01 11.12 4.11
N TYR A 45 9.10 10.56 5.31
CA TYR A 45 8.60 11.20 6.53
C TYR A 45 9.32 12.52 6.82
N GLU A 46 10.64 12.58 6.66
CA GLU A 46 11.47 13.76 6.96
C GLU A 46 11.34 14.89 5.92
N GLY A 47 10.81 14.59 4.73
CA GLY A 47 10.51 15.61 3.73
C GLY A 47 11.51 15.70 2.57
N SER A 48 12.22 14.62 2.25
CA SER A 48 13.16 14.58 1.12
C SER A 48 12.51 15.06 -0.18
N GLU A 49 13.22 15.92 -0.93
CA GLU A 49 12.76 16.47 -2.22
C GLU A 49 12.44 15.38 -3.25
N PHE A 50 13.13 14.24 -3.19
CA PHE A 50 12.82 13.09 -4.04
C PHE A 50 11.35 12.63 -3.92
N TYR A 51 10.75 12.80 -2.74
CA TYR A 51 9.34 12.45 -2.50
C TYR A 51 8.43 13.67 -2.63
N TRP A 52 8.75 14.79 -2.00
CA TRP A 52 7.83 15.93 -1.85
C TRP A 52 8.18 17.18 -2.67
N GLY A 53 9.33 17.17 -3.36
CA GLY A 53 9.76 18.28 -4.21
C GLY A 53 9.02 18.35 -5.55
N ILE A 54 9.44 19.28 -6.40
CA ILE A 54 8.90 19.42 -7.76
C ILE A 54 9.23 18.16 -8.56
N GLY A 55 8.20 17.48 -9.08
CA GLY A 55 8.37 16.19 -9.75
C GLY A 55 8.61 15.01 -8.79
N GLY A 56 8.46 15.21 -7.49
CA GLY A 56 8.61 14.17 -6.47
C GLY A 56 7.59 13.04 -6.62
N ARG A 57 7.89 11.90 -5.97
CA ARG A 57 7.10 10.67 -6.10
C ARG A 57 5.86 10.60 -5.20
N ALA A 58 5.86 11.34 -4.09
CA ALA A 58 4.75 11.33 -3.15
C ALA A 58 3.65 12.31 -3.57
N ARG A 59 2.42 12.00 -3.17
CA ARG A 59 1.25 12.86 -3.33
C ARG A 59 0.56 12.98 -1.98
N ARG A 60 -0.03 14.15 -1.71
CA ARG A 60 -0.82 14.35 -0.49
C ARG A 60 -1.95 13.32 -0.43
N GLY A 61 -2.10 12.66 0.71
CA GLY A 61 -3.12 11.64 0.91
C GLY A 61 -2.67 10.22 0.57
N VAL A 62 -1.38 10.01 0.25
CA VAL A 62 -0.84 8.68 -0.05
C VAL A 62 -0.81 7.78 1.19
N ILE A 63 -1.07 6.49 1.01
CA ILE A 63 -0.80 5.46 2.02
C ILE A 63 0.64 4.97 1.76
N PRO A 64 1.60 5.22 2.67
CA PRO A 64 2.98 4.76 2.52
C PRO A 64 3.13 3.25 2.78
N GLY A 65 4.30 2.72 2.47
CA GLY A 65 4.67 1.31 2.66
C GLY A 65 4.88 0.59 1.32
N HIS A 66 6.00 -0.10 1.21
CA HIS A 66 6.40 -0.80 -0.02
C HIS A 66 7.10 -2.14 0.28
N GLU A 67 7.09 -2.57 1.54
CA GLU A 67 7.68 -3.82 2.01
C GLU A 67 6.64 -4.49 2.92
N PHE A 68 5.85 -5.43 2.40
CA PHE A 68 4.78 -6.05 3.19
C PHE A 68 4.69 -7.56 2.98
N VAL A 69 4.02 -8.22 3.92
CA VAL A 69 3.54 -9.59 3.76
C VAL A 69 2.02 -9.55 3.84
N GLY A 70 1.34 -10.22 2.92
CA GLY A 70 -0.11 -10.14 2.79
C GLY A 70 -0.77 -11.47 2.48
N LEU A 71 -2.07 -11.55 2.80
CA LEU A 71 -2.95 -12.65 2.41
C LEU A 71 -3.84 -12.19 1.26
N VAL A 72 -3.88 -12.94 0.16
CA VAL A 72 -4.83 -12.68 -0.93
C VAL A 72 -6.23 -13.05 -0.45
N VAL A 73 -7.14 -12.07 -0.43
CA VAL A 73 -8.52 -12.22 0.04
C VAL A 73 -9.57 -12.09 -1.07
N ASP A 74 -9.18 -11.52 -2.22
CA ASP A 74 -10.00 -11.46 -3.43
C ASP A 74 -9.09 -11.33 -4.66
N ILE A 75 -9.57 -11.74 -5.84
CA ILE A 75 -8.79 -11.73 -7.10
C ILE A 75 -9.71 -11.64 -8.30
N ASP A 76 -9.29 -10.90 -9.33
CA ASP A 76 -9.96 -10.95 -10.62
C ASP A 76 -9.88 -12.39 -11.21
N PRO A 77 -11.04 -13.03 -11.50
CA PRO A 77 -11.07 -14.36 -12.10
C PRO A 77 -10.29 -14.50 -13.42
N SER A 78 -10.02 -13.41 -14.14
CA SER A 78 -9.27 -13.45 -15.40
C SER A 78 -7.80 -13.87 -15.20
N ILE A 79 -7.17 -13.44 -14.09
CA ILE A 79 -5.78 -13.73 -13.75
C ILE A 79 -5.61 -14.94 -12.82
N ALA A 80 -6.68 -15.37 -12.14
CA ALA A 80 -6.66 -16.59 -11.34
C ALA A 80 -6.42 -17.87 -12.18
N ARG A 81 -6.60 -17.81 -13.51
CA ARG A 81 -6.51 -18.96 -14.43
C ARG A 81 -5.11 -19.52 -14.60
N ASP A 82 -4.08 -18.71 -14.38
CA ASP A 82 -2.67 -19.11 -14.56
C ASP A 82 -2.06 -19.74 -13.29
N GLN A 83 -2.88 -19.96 -12.24
CA GLN A 83 -2.55 -20.64 -10.96
C GLN A 83 -1.35 -20.08 -10.17
N SER A 84 -0.69 -19.02 -10.63
CA SER A 84 0.45 -18.39 -9.94
C SER A 84 0.04 -17.66 -8.66
N ILE A 85 -1.21 -17.20 -8.56
CA ILE A 85 -1.79 -16.55 -7.39
C ILE A 85 -3.22 -17.07 -7.18
N SER A 86 -3.61 -17.30 -5.92
CA SER A 86 -4.95 -17.75 -5.54
C SER A 86 -5.40 -17.11 -4.22
N VAL A 87 -6.71 -17.06 -3.99
CA VAL A 87 -7.26 -16.65 -2.69
C VAL A 87 -6.74 -17.60 -1.61
N GLY A 88 -6.26 -17.04 -0.50
CA GLY A 88 -5.62 -17.79 0.57
C GLY A 88 -4.10 -17.88 0.46
N ALA A 89 -3.51 -17.47 -0.66
CA ALA A 89 -2.05 -17.41 -0.80
C ALA A 89 -1.45 -16.30 0.08
N VAL A 90 -0.29 -16.60 0.67
CA VAL A 90 0.56 -15.60 1.35
C VAL A 90 1.59 -15.08 0.34
N ILE A 91 1.68 -13.75 0.22
CA ILE A 91 2.55 -13.08 -0.75
C ILE A 91 3.45 -12.04 -0.07
N VAL A 92 4.48 -11.63 -0.80
CA VAL A 92 5.42 -10.53 -0.48
C VAL A 92 5.45 -9.51 -1.60
#